data_AF-A0A257N147-F1
#
_entry.id   AF-A0A257N147-F1
#
_cell.length_a   1.000
_cell.length_b   1.000
_cell.length_c   1.000
_cell.angle_alpha   90.00
_cell.angle_beta   90.00
_cell.angle_gamma   90.00
#
_symmetry.space_group_name_H-M   'P 1'
#
loop_
_entity.id
_entity.type
_entity.pdbx_description
1 polymer ?
#
loop_
_entity_poly.entity_id
_entity_poly.type
_entity_poly.pdbx_seq_one_letter_code
_entity_poly.pdbx_strand_id
1 'polypeptide(L)'
;MSGYLDNGQWHEGWYNTELTGGEFVRTQSAFRNWVTTDGSSPYPAESSRYHLYVSLACPWAHRTLIVRVLKKLEAAIPVSIVEPVMSEQGWSFSPALPDHANGCSYLHQLYTAAKPDYSGRVTVPVLWDTATH
;
A
#
# COMPACT_ATOMS: atom_id res chain seq x y z
N MET A 1 -3.05 3.92 15.83
CA MET A 1 -2.54 2.64 16.37
C MET A 1 -2.33 1.64 15.23
N SER A 2 -1.54 0.58 15.40
CA SER A 2 -1.42 -0.44 14.34
C SER A 2 -2.62 -1.38 14.34
N GLY A 3 -3.00 -1.85 13.16
CA GLY A 3 -3.99 -2.91 13.03
C GLY A 3 -3.69 -3.83 11.87
N TYR A 4 -4.65 -4.68 11.54
CA TYR A 4 -4.61 -5.62 10.44
C TYR A 4 -6.02 -5.87 9.94
N LEU A 5 -6.14 -6.40 8.73
CA LEU A 5 -7.39 -6.94 8.23
C LEU A 5 -7.47 -8.43 8.59
N ASP A 6 -8.65 -8.89 8.97
CA ASP A 6 -8.99 -10.30 9.07
C ASP A 6 -10.30 -10.56 8.33
N ASN A 7 -10.27 -11.38 7.28
CA ASN A 7 -11.37 -11.64 6.37
C ASN A 7 -12.05 -10.34 5.89
N GLY A 8 -11.23 -9.34 5.54
CA GLY A 8 -11.69 -8.03 5.06
C GLY A 8 -12.21 -7.08 6.14
N GLN A 9 -12.20 -7.45 7.41
CA GLN A 9 -12.61 -6.58 8.51
C GLN A 9 -11.40 -6.01 9.24
N TRP A 10 -11.45 -4.73 9.60
CA TRP A 10 -10.35 -4.08 10.32
C TRP A 10 -10.35 -4.47 11.80
N HIS A 11 -9.19 -4.86 12.30
CA HIS A 11 -8.94 -5.14 13.71
C HIS A 11 -7.76 -4.33 14.20
N GLU A 12 -7.90 -3.77 15.40
CA GLU A 12 -6.79 -3.17 16.12
C GLU A 12 -5.89 -4.25 16.72
N GLY A 13 -4.57 -4.03 16.71
CA GLY A 13 -3.65 -4.99 17.32
C GLY A 13 -2.23 -4.90 16.79
N TRP A 14 -1.28 -5.06 17.71
CA TRP A 14 0.15 -5.20 17.39
C TRP A 14 0.51 -6.66 17.11
N TYR A 15 1.75 -6.92 16.71
CA TYR A 15 2.26 -8.28 16.53
C TYR A 15 2.23 -9.01 17.87
N ASN A 16 1.70 -10.24 17.89
CA ASN A 16 1.75 -11.07 19.08
C ASN A 16 3.17 -11.65 19.22
N THR A 17 4.03 -10.89 19.90
CA THR A 17 5.42 -11.29 20.17
C THR A 17 5.54 -12.30 21.30
N GLU A 18 4.48 -12.57 22.07
CA GLU A 18 4.51 -13.62 23.10
C GLU A 18 4.68 -15.00 22.45
N LEU A 19 4.04 -15.23 21.31
CA LEU A 19 4.12 -16.48 20.53
C LEU A 19 5.54 -16.76 20.00
N THR A 20 6.38 -15.73 19.91
CA THR A 20 7.75 -15.79 19.36
C THR A 20 8.81 -15.54 20.44
N GLY A 21 8.45 -15.66 21.73
CA GLY A 21 9.40 -15.45 22.82
C GLY A 21 9.97 -14.03 22.90
N GLY A 22 9.22 -13.03 22.44
CA GLY A 22 9.61 -11.62 22.39
C GLY A 22 10.22 -11.17 21.05
N GLU A 23 10.46 -12.08 20.10
CA GLU A 23 11.01 -11.72 18.80
C GLU A 23 9.97 -11.00 17.91
N PHE A 24 10.35 -9.88 17.32
CA PHE A 24 9.55 -9.23 16.30
C PHE A 24 9.69 -9.96 14.95
N VAL A 25 8.72 -10.82 14.62
CA VAL A 25 8.66 -11.52 13.34
C VAL A 25 7.73 -10.78 12.38
N ARG A 26 8.30 -10.21 11.32
CA ARG A 26 7.55 -9.44 10.33
C ARG A 26 6.82 -10.34 9.33
N THR A 27 5.51 -10.13 9.17
CA THR A 27 4.70 -10.78 8.13
C THR A 27 5.19 -10.42 6.74
N GLN A 28 5.17 -11.38 5.82
CA GLN A 28 5.48 -11.12 4.42
C GLN A 28 4.37 -10.31 3.74
N SER A 29 4.75 -9.50 2.74
CA SER A 29 3.78 -8.82 1.88
C SER A 29 3.05 -9.81 0.98
N ALA A 30 1.74 -9.62 0.84
CA ALA A 30 0.85 -10.56 0.16
C ALA A 30 0.77 -10.35 -1.36
N PHE A 31 0.76 -9.10 -1.82
CA PHE A 31 0.72 -8.78 -3.26
C PHE A 31 2.13 -8.77 -3.82
N ARG A 32 2.44 -9.73 -4.72
CA ARG A 32 3.80 -10.01 -5.22
C ARG A 32 3.90 -10.10 -6.74
N ASN A 33 2.93 -9.51 -7.43
CA ASN A 33 2.92 -9.41 -8.88
C ASN A 33 3.97 -8.42 -9.38
N TRP A 34 4.29 -8.50 -10.67
CA TRP A 34 5.32 -7.69 -11.32
C TRP A 34 4.74 -6.91 -12.49
N VAL A 35 5.18 -5.66 -12.69
CA VAL A 35 4.95 -4.94 -13.93
C VAL A 35 6.05 -5.30 -14.91
N THR A 36 5.71 -5.76 -16.12
CA THR A 36 6.70 -6.22 -17.10
C THR A 36 6.47 -5.60 -18.48
N THR A 37 7.54 -5.51 -19.27
CA THR A 37 7.49 -4.99 -20.65
C THR A 37 7.31 -6.09 -21.70
N ASP A 38 7.51 -7.34 -21.31
CA ASP A 38 7.56 -8.52 -22.20
C ASP A 38 6.26 -9.33 -22.20
N GLY A 39 5.24 -8.90 -21.46
CA GLY A 39 3.96 -9.60 -21.36
C GLY A 39 4.01 -10.89 -20.51
N SER A 40 5.11 -11.16 -19.79
CA SER A 40 5.19 -12.29 -18.85
C SER A 40 4.29 -12.15 -17.62
N SER A 41 3.68 -10.99 -17.45
CA SER A 41 2.74 -10.65 -16.39
C SER A 41 1.47 -10.02 -16.97
N PRO A 42 0.29 -10.18 -16.33
CA PRO A 42 -0.93 -9.47 -16.72
C PRO A 42 -0.86 -7.95 -16.49
N TYR A 43 0.24 -7.44 -15.91
CA TYR A 43 0.49 -6.03 -15.64
C TYR A 43 1.56 -5.48 -16.61
N PRO A 44 1.18 -5.00 -17.81
CA PRO A 44 2.12 -4.42 -18.76
C PRO A 44 2.62 -3.05 -18.31
N ALA A 45 3.87 -2.71 -18.63
CA ALA A 45 4.44 -1.40 -18.33
C ALA A 45 3.81 -0.30 -19.22
N GLU A 46 2.83 0.41 -18.68
CA GLU A 46 2.06 1.46 -19.37
C GLU A 46 2.10 2.77 -18.58
N SER A 47 2.26 3.89 -19.30
CA SER A 47 2.25 5.23 -18.69
C SER A 47 0.86 5.57 -18.17
N SER A 48 0.79 6.19 -16.99
CA SER A 48 -0.46 6.67 -16.37
C SER A 48 -1.47 5.56 -16.00
N ARG A 49 -1.03 4.29 -15.96
CA ARG A 49 -1.85 3.15 -15.49
C ARG A 49 -1.64 2.81 -14.02
N TYR A 50 -0.43 3.01 -13.51
CA TYR A 50 -0.09 2.61 -12.15
C TYR A 50 -0.07 3.82 -11.23
N HIS A 51 -0.66 3.65 -10.05
CA HIS A 51 -0.71 4.66 -8.99
C HIS A 51 0.05 4.19 -7.77
N LEU A 52 0.84 5.06 -7.15
CA LEU A 52 1.68 4.70 -6.01
C LEU A 52 1.17 5.34 -4.72
N TYR A 53 0.91 4.52 -3.70
CA TYR A 53 0.54 4.96 -2.36
C TYR A 53 1.71 4.88 -1.41
N VAL A 54 2.02 5.98 -0.73
CA VAL A 54 3.21 6.09 0.15
C VAL A 54 2.90 6.84 1.44
N SER A 55 3.72 6.61 2.47
CA SER A 55 3.91 7.55 3.57
C SER A 55 5.32 8.12 3.47
N LEU A 56 5.46 9.44 3.61
CA LEU A 56 6.77 10.11 3.65
C LEU A 56 7.60 9.72 4.88
N ALA A 57 6.95 9.22 5.93
CA ALA A 57 7.62 8.74 7.15
C ALA A 57 8.16 7.30 7.02
N CYS A 58 7.72 6.52 6.02
CA CYS A 58 8.06 5.10 5.91
C CYS A 58 9.32 4.89 5.05
N PRO A 59 10.40 4.30 5.58
CA PRO A 59 11.63 4.06 4.81
C PRO A 59 11.44 3.04 3.68
N TRP A 60 10.48 2.11 3.81
CA TRP A 60 10.16 1.16 2.74
C TRP A 60 9.49 1.85 1.56
N ALA A 61 8.57 2.77 1.83
CA ALA A 61 7.90 3.57 0.80
C ALA A 61 8.84 4.62 0.21
N HIS A 62 9.75 5.19 1.00
CA HIS A 62 10.73 6.15 0.51
C HIS A 62 11.63 5.54 -0.59
N ARG A 63 11.97 4.24 -0.51
CA ARG A 63 12.73 3.57 -1.57
C ARG A 63 12.06 3.68 -2.94
N THR A 64 10.73 3.55 -3.01
CA THR A 64 10.00 3.64 -4.29
C THR A 64 9.99 5.07 -4.82
N LEU A 65 9.88 6.07 -3.94
CA LEU A 65 9.98 7.49 -4.31
C LEU A 65 11.35 7.85 -4.89
N ILE A 66 12.43 7.38 -4.25
CA ILE A 66 13.80 7.61 -4.73
C ILE A 66 13.95 7.03 -6.15
N VAL A 67 13.58 5.77 -6.36
CA VAL A 67 13.70 5.14 -7.67
C VAL A 67 12.80 5.82 -8.71
N ARG A 68 11.58 6.22 -8.34
CA ARG A 68 10.67 6.97 -9.21
C ARG A 68 11.32 8.24 -9.77
N VAL A 69 11.98 9.03 -8.92
CA VAL A 69 12.69 10.25 -9.35
C VAL A 69 13.91 9.91 -10.18
N LEU A 70 14.76 8.98 -9.71
CA LEU A 70 15.97 8.58 -10.44
C LEU A 70 15.68 8.03 -11.84
N LYS A 71 14.53 7.38 -12.01
CA LYS A 71 14.08 6.79 -13.27
C LYS A 71 13.18 7.72 -14.09
N LYS A 72 12.93 8.96 -13.62
CA LYS A 72 12.09 9.96 -14.28
C LYS A 72 10.66 9.49 -14.55
N LEU A 73 10.08 8.76 -13.59
CA LEU A 73 8.75 8.15 -13.71
C LEU A 73 7.64 9.04 -13.14
N GLU A 74 7.90 10.30 -12.85
CA GLU A 74 6.96 11.14 -12.11
C GLU A 74 5.68 11.42 -12.88
N ALA A 75 5.80 11.64 -14.19
CA ALA A 75 4.66 11.82 -15.06
C ALA A 75 3.91 10.50 -15.34
N ALA A 76 4.60 9.37 -15.26
CA ALA A 76 4.04 8.05 -15.61
C ALA A 76 3.35 7.36 -14.43
N ILE A 77 3.80 7.62 -13.19
CA ILE A 77 3.30 7.00 -11.97
C ILE A 77 2.89 8.11 -10.99
N PRO A 78 1.60 8.50 -10.96
CA PRO A 78 1.09 9.44 -9.98
C PRO A 78 1.17 8.86 -8.55
N VAL A 79 1.09 9.73 -7.54
CA VAL A 79 1.30 9.36 -6.13
C VAL A 79 0.18 9.92 -5.25
N SER A 80 -0.35 9.09 -4.36
CA SER A 80 -1.12 9.55 -3.18
C SER A 80 -0.27 9.37 -1.93
N ILE A 81 -0.24 10.39 -1.08
CA ILE A 81 0.48 10.37 0.19
C ILE A 81 -0.54 10.20 1.31
N VAL A 82 -0.34 9.22 2.20
CA VAL A 82 -1.16 9.08 3.41
C VAL A 82 -0.71 10.04 4.51
N GLU A 83 -1.60 10.31 5.46
CA GLU A 83 -1.27 11.08 6.66
C GLU A 83 -0.04 10.50 7.40
N PRO A 84 0.85 11.35 7.95
CA PRO A 84 2.07 10.90 8.61
C PRO A 84 1.80 10.20 9.94
N VAL A 85 0.66 10.49 10.57
CA VAL A 85 0.23 9.88 11.84
C VAL A 85 -0.81 8.79 11.55
N MET A 86 -0.51 7.55 11.95
CA MET A 86 -1.46 6.45 11.82
C MET A 86 -2.65 6.62 12.78
N SER A 87 -3.84 6.71 12.21
CA SER A 87 -5.12 6.72 12.92
C SER A 87 -5.44 5.37 13.58
N GLU A 88 -6.61 5.26 14.22
CA GLU A 88 -7.14 3.99 14.77
C GLU A 88 -7.35 2.93 13.68
N GLN A 89 -7.69 3.36 12.46
CA GLN A 89 -7.83 2.49 11.28
C GLN A 89 -6.55 2.42 10.42
N GLY A 90 -5.40 2.76 11.01
CA GLY A 90 -4.11 2.74 10.35
C GLY A 90 -3.89 3.95 9.44
N TRP A 91 -3.31 3.72 8.25
CA TRP A 91 -3.01 4.78 7.30
C TRP A 91 -4.29 5.39 6.73
N SER A 92 -4.42 6.70 6.85
CA SER A 92 -5.60 7.46 6.45
C SER A 92 -5.26 8.53 5.40
N PHE A 93 -6.29 8.98 4.71
CA PHE A 93 -6.26 10.14 3.82
C PHE A 93 -7.09 11.27 4.45
N SER A 94 -6.82 12.50 4.03
CA SER A 94 -7.56 13.68 4.47
C SER A 94 -7.84 14.62 3.29
N PRO A 95 -8.64 15.68 3.46
CA PRO A 95 -8.79 16.69 2.41
C PRO A 95 -7.46 17.35 1.99
N ALA A 96 -6.47 17.42 2.87
CA ALA A 96 -5.14 17.97 2.56
C ALA A 96 -4.23 16.95 1.85
N LEU A 97 -4.40 15.67 2.16
CA LEU A 97 -3.69 14.55 1.56
C LEU A 97 -4.71 13.51 1.06
N PRO A 98 -5.46 13.83 -0.01
CA PRO A 98 -6.52 12.96 -0.48
C PRO A 98 -5.97 11.77 -1.26
N ASP A 99 -6.77 10.71 -1.33
CA ASP A 99 -6.53 9.65 -2.31
C ASP A 99 -6.94 10.13 -3.72
N HIS A 100 -5.94 10.35 -4.56
CA HIS A 100 -6.13 10.80 -5.95
C HIS A 100 -6.61 9.73 -6.92
N ALA A 101 -6.61 8.45 -6.55
CA ALA A 101 -6.99 7.36 -7.46
C ALA A 101 -8.37 6.76 -7.13
N ASN A 102 -8.63 6.40 -5.87
CA ASN A 102 -9.88 5.70 -5.49
C ASN A 102 -10.79 6.53 -4.57
N GLY A 103 -10.34 7.68 -4.07
CA GLY A 103 -11.10 8.49 -3.12
C GLY A 103 -11.33 7.82 -1.76
N CYS A 104 -10.48 6.84 -1.38
CA CYS A 104 -10.59 6.17 -0.09
C CYS A 104 -10.27 7.11 1.08
N SER A 105 -10.88 6.84 2.24
CA SER A 105 -10.55 7.50 3.51
C SER A 105 -9.41 6.79 4.25
N TYR A 106 -9.26 5.49 4.04
CA TYR A 106 -8.23 4.66 4.67
C TYR A 106 -7.57 3.71 3.68
N LEU A 107 -6.28 3.45 3.85
CA LEU A 107 -5.52 2.59 2.96
C LEU A 107 -6.01 1.13 2.96
N HIS A 108 -6.60 0.66 4.08
CA HIS A 108 -7.14 -0.70 4.18
C HIS A 108 -8.28 -0.96 3.20
N GLN A 109 -8.99 0.10 2.78
CA GLN A 109 -10.07 0.02 1.81
C GLN A 109 -9.55 -0.38 0.41
N LEU A 110 -8.32 -0.02 0.06
CA LEU A 110 -7.68 -0.51 -1.17
C LEU A 110 -7.43 -2.02 -1.13
N TYR A 111 -7.01 -2.53 0.03
CA TYR A 111 -6.74 -3.94 0.21
C TYR A 111 -8.02 -4.77 0.08
N THR A 112 -9.13 -4.30 0.66
CA THR A 112 -10.43 -4.98 0.54
C THR A 112 -11.09 -4.79 -0.83
N ALA A 113 -10.83 -3.66 -1.51
CA ALA A 113 -11.23 -3.48 -2.91
C ALA A 113 -10.53 -4.48 -3.84
N ALA A 114 -9.23 -4.72 -3.64
CA ALA A 114 -8.47 -5.70 -4.42
C ALA A 114 -8.74 -7.15 -4.03
N LYS A 115 -8.99 -7.41 -2.75
CA LYS A 115 -9.29 -8.74 -2.22
C LYS A 115 -10.25 -8.63 -1.03
N PRO A 116 -11.56 -8.86 -1.22
CA PRO A 116 -12.56 -8.66 -0.18
C PRO A 116 -12.35 -9.48 1.09
N ASP A 117 -11.71 -10.65 0.98
CA ASP A 117 -11.38 -11.57 2.07
C ASP A 117 -9.91 -11.43 2.55
N TYR A 118 -9.27 -10.29 2.32
CA TYR A 118 -7.87 -10.11 2.70
C TYR A 118 -7.67 -10.22 4.22
N SER A 119 -6.77 -11.11 4.65
CA SER A 119 -6.23 -11.16 6.00
C SER A 119 -4.73 -10.81 5.97
N GLY A 120 -4.33 -9.80 6.74
CA GLY A 120 -2.93 -9.39 6.84
C GLY A 120 -2.73 -7.91 7.18
N ARG A 121 -1.46 -7.50 7.16
CA ARG A 121 -1.05 -6.13 7.45
C ARG A 121 -1.33 -5.20 6.27
N VAL A 122 -1.89 -4.04 6.58
CA VAL A 122 -2.09 -2.95 5.62
C VAL A 122 -0.89 -2.01 5.71
N THR A 123 -0.11 -1.93 4.63
CA THR A 123 1.21 -1.29 4.65
C THR A 123 1.45 -0.41 3.43
N VAL A 124 2.32 0.58 3.58
CA VAL A 124 2.93 1.30 2.47
C VAL A 124 4.35 0.76 2.19
N PRO A 125 4.82 0.78 0.93
CA PRO A 125 4.13 1.29 -0.26
C PRO A 125 3.13 0.29 -0.86
N VAL A 126 2.14 0.80 -1.60
CA VAL A 126 1.25 0.02 -2.48
C VAL A 126 1.39 0.54 -3.91
N LEU A 127 1.65 -0.35 -4.86
CA LEU A 127 1.53 -0.06 -6.29
C LEU A 127 0.18 -0.58 -6.76
N TRP A 128 -0.68 0.33 -7.21
CA TRP A 128 -2.06 0.09 -7.62
C TRP A 128 -2.18 0.13 -9.13
N ASP A 129 -2.98 -0.77 -9.70
CA ASP A 129 -3.31 -0.80 -11.13
C ASP A 129 -4.72 -0.26 -11.32
N THR A 130 -4.85 0.95 -11.88
CA THR A 130 -6.15 1.62 -12.07
C THR A 130 -6.94 1.06 -13.26
N ALA A 131 -6.35 0.16 -14.05
CA ALA A 131 -7.06 -0.45 -15.18
C ALA A 131 -7.88 -1.67 -14.76
N THR A 132 -7.50 -2.33 -13.66
CA THR A 132 -8.14 -3.57 -13.20
C THR A 132 -8.97 -3.39 -11.93
N HIS A 133 -8.82 -2.26 -11.25
CA HIS A 133 -9.55 -1.88 -10.05
C HIS A 133 -9.86 -0.38 -10.08
#